data_AF-A0A226BUS3-F1
#
_entry.id   AF-A0A226BUS3-F1
#
_cell.length_a   1.000
_cell.length_b   1.000
_cell.length_c   1.000
_cell.angle_alpha   90.00
_cell.angle_beta   90.00
_cell.angle_gamma   90.00
#
_symmetry.space_group_name_H-M   'P 1'
#
loop_
_entity.id
_entity.type
_entity.pdbx_description
1 polymer ?
#
loop_
_entity_poly.entity_id
_entity_poly.type
_entity_poly.pdbx_seq_one_letter_code
_entity_poly.pdbx_strand_id
1 'polypeptide(L)'
;MLEKVIKTPKEHIEIHHQESDGWITLAKKQGSFTQYHYRPHEITEELLSEWLGEDVYFSQNTFYKPKRDIFNVRQLRALYVDVDCYLMNYDPKWVVGRIEQILVEDGEIPDPNLIIFSGRGIVVVWFIKPVPYKALPLWQTAQEYFLDKLKDVGGDTKATDASRIFRLAGTTNSNSGEKVTVQYRHDYRYDLKTDIRDKYLPNL
;
A
#
# COMPACT_ATOMS: atom_id res chain seq x y z
N MET A 1 5.10 16.07 -15.91
CA MET A 1 4.52 14.85 -16.51
C MET A 1 3.04 14.82 -16.17
N LEU A 2 2.17 14.42 -17.09
CA LEU A 2 0.76 14.16 -16.76
C LEU A 2 0.71 12.99 -15.78
N GLU A 3 0.16 13.21 -14.59
CA GLU A 3 0.04 12.18 -13.55
C GLU A 3 -0.88 11.06 -14.06
N LYS A 4 -0.36 9.83 -14.15
CA LYS A 4 -1.19 8.67 -14.50
C LYS A 4 -2.02 8.30 -13.28
N VAL A 5 -3.34 8.34 -13.41
CA VAL A 5 -4.27 7.85 -12.39
C VAL A 5 -4.67 6.42 -12.75
N ILE A 6 -4.59 5.49 -11.79
CA ILE A 6 -5.15 4.15 -11.95
C ILE A 6 -6.66 4.26 -11.99
N LYS A 7 -7.27 3.75 -13.06
CA LYS A 7 -8.69 4.01 -13.34
C LYS A 7 -9.62 2.93 -12.82
N THR A 8 -9.12 1.69 -12.68
CA THR A 8 -9.95 0.55 -12.28
C THR A 8 -9.39 -0.19 -11.06
N PRO A 9 -10.27 -0.81 -10.25
CA PRO A 9 -9.89 -1.75 -9.20
C PRO A 9 -8.97 -2.87 -9.69
N LYS A 10 -9.26 -3.42 -10.87
CA LYS A 10 -8.47 -4.48 -11.51
C LYS A 10 -7.06 -4.02 -11.86
N GLU A 11 -6.93 -2.86 -12.51
CA GLU A 11 -5.62 -2.26 -12.83
C GLU A 11 -4.80 -2.04 -11.54
N HIS A 12 -5.44 -1.60 -10.45
CA HIS A 12 -4.76 -1.42 -9.16
C HIS A 12 -4.20 -2.75 -8.63
N ILE A 13 -5.02 -3.80 -8.60
CA ILE A 13 -4.60 -5.12 -8.12
C ILE A 13 -3.53 -5.73 -9.03
N GLU A 14 -3.64 -5.57 -10.34
CA GLU A 14 -2.67 -6.13 -11.30
C GLU A 14 -1.32 -5.43 -11.22
N ILE A 15 -1.29 -4.10 -11.14
CA ILE A 15 -0.04 -3.34 -10.95
C ILE A 15 0.61 -3.72 -9.62
N HIS A 16 -0.17 -3.79 -8.53
CA HIS A 16 0.34 -4.14 -7.22
C HIS A 16 0.85 -5.56 -7.17
N HIS A 17 0.01 -6.50 -7.66
CA HIS A 17 0.20 -7.92 -7.45
C HIS A 17 0.84 -8.74 -8.58
N GLN A 18 0.92 -8.23 -9.81
CA GLN A 18 1.57 -8.82 -10.98
C GLN A 18 1.66 -10.36 -10.96
N GLU A 19 2.81 -10.95 -11.25
CA GLU A 19 3.05 -12.39 -11.38
C GLU A 19 3.09 -13.15 -10.04
N SER A 20 2.34 -12.70 -9.03
CA SER A 20 2.35 -13.38 -7.75
C SER A 20 1.69 -14.75 -7.80
N ASP A 21 2.29 -15.66 -7.07
CA ASP A 21 1.82 -17.02 -6.86
C ASP A 21 1.27 -17.20 -5.43
N GLY A 22 0.95 -16.10 -4.73
CA GLY A 22 0.36 -16.10 -3.40
C GLY A 22 -1.15 -15.87 -3.40
N TRP A 23 -1.76 -15.94 -2.22
CA TRP A 23 -3.16 -15.57 -2.00
C TRP A 23 -3.23 -14.09 -1.65
N ILE A 24 -4.13 -13.36 -2.30
CA ILE A 24 -4.49 -11.97 -2.00
C ILE A 24 -5.78 -11.99 -1.17
N THR A 25 -5.87 -11.14 -0.17
CA THR A 25 -7.14 -10.90 0.53
C THR A 25 -7.89 -9.78 -0.14
N LEU A 26 -9.17 -10.00 -0.46
CA LEU A 26 -10.16 -8.94 -0.65
C LEU A 26 -11.03 -8.87 0.60
N ALA A 27 -11.30 -7.66 1.09
CA ALA A 27 -12.10 -7.45 2.29
C ALA A 27 -13.10 -6.32 2.10
N LYS A 28 -14.25 -6.41 2.76
CA LYS A 28 -15.34 -5.44 2.69
C LYS A 28 -15.89 -5.18 4.09
N LYS A 29 -16.20 -3.93 4.40
CA LYS A 29 -16.87 -3.55 5.66
C LYS A 29 -18.29 -3.07 5.35
N GLN A 30 -19.29 -3.92 5.56
CA GLN A 30 -20.71 -3.61 5.39
C GLN A 30 -21.50 -4.16 6.58
N GLY A 31 -21.63 -3.34 7.63
CA GLY A 31 -22.14 -3.78 8.94
C GLY A 31 -21.12 -4.64 9.69
N SER A 32 -20.71 -5.77 9.11
CA SER A 32 -19.62 -6.62 9.57
C SER A 32 -18.42 -6.58 8.60
N PHE A 33 -17.26 -7.01 9.09
CA PHE A 33 -16.05 -7.14 8.28
C PHE A 33 -15.99 -8.54 7.69
N THR A 34 -16.04 -8.63 6.35
CA THR A 34 -15.92 -9.88 5.61
C THR A 34 -14.64 -9.87 4.78
N GLN A 35 -14.03 -11.04 4.59
CA GLN A 35 -12.85 -11.18 3.75
C GLN A 35 -12.83 -12.53 3.05
N TYR A 36 -12.35 -12.52 1.81
CA TYR A 36 -12.14 -13.71 0.99
C TYR A 36 -10.73 -13.65 0.39
N HIS A 37 -10.28 -14.79 -0.12
CA HIS A 37 -8.92 -14.96 -0.58
C HIS A 37 -8.91 -15.53 -1.98
N TYR A 38 -8.12 -14.93 -2.86
CA TYR A 38 -8.04 -15.30 -4.27
C TYR A 38 -6.58 -15.33 -4.71
N ARG A 39 -6.27 -16.19 -5.67
CA ARG A 39 -5.09 -16.06 -6.51
C ARG A 39 -5.27 -14.87 -7.45
N PRO A 40 -4.18 -14.21 -7.89
CA PRO A 40 -4.31 -13.05 -8.77
C PRO A 40 -5.11 -13.31 -10.05
N HIS A 41 -4.96 -14.50 -10.65
CA HIS A 41 -5.69 -14.89 -11.86
C HIS A 41 -7.18 -15.17 -11.64
N GLU A 42 -7.61 -15.42 -10.41
CA GLU A 42 -9.03 -15.61 -10.06
C GLU A 42 -9.77 -14.28 -9.93
N ILE A 43 -9.05 -13.16 -9.77
CA ILE A 43 -9.66 -11.84 -9.60
C ILE A 43 -9.97 -11.25 -10.98
N THR A 44 -11.18 -11.48 -11.49
CA THR A 44 -11.68 -10.89 -12.75
C THR A 44 -12.43 -9.57 -12.53
N GLU A 45 -12.73 -8.83 -13.61
CA GLU A 45 -13.56 -7.63 -13.52
C GLU A 45 -14.99 -7.96 -13.06
N GLU A 46 -15.54 -9.10 -13.50
CA GLU A 46 -16.86 -9.59 -13.08
C GLU A 46 -16.87 -9.89 -11.57
N LEU A 47 -15.86 -10.60 -11.06
CA LEU A 47 -15.71 -10.82 -9.63
C LEU A 47 -15.66 -9.48 -8.89
N LEU A 48 -14.80 -8.55 -9.33
CA LEU A 48 -14.63 -7.26 -8.66
C LEU A 48 -15.90 -6.42 -8.68
N SER A 49 -16.76 -6.55 -9.70
CA SER A 49 -18.04 -5.84 -9.77
C SER A 49 -18.96 -6.15 -8.58
N GLU A 50 -18.91 -7.38 -8.05
CA GLU A 50 -19.63 -7.79 -6.84
C GLU A 50 -19.05 -7.17 -5.56
N TRP A 51 -17.76 -6.84 -5.59
CA TRP A 51 -17.07 -6.21 -4.47
C TRP A 51 -17.30 -4.71 -4.40
N LEU A 52 -17.51 -4.02 -5.52
CA LEU A 52 -17.57 -2.55 -5.56
C LEU A 52 -18.60 -1.94 -4.61
N GLY A 53 -18.35 -0.68 -4.28
CA GLY A 53 -19.13 0.10 -3.32
C GLY A 53 -18.23 0.73 -2.26
N GLU A 54 -18.73 0.75 -1.03
CA GLU A 54 -18.03 1.34 0.10
C GLU A 54 -17.11 0.34 0.79
N ASP A 55 -16.00 0.86 1.32
CA ASP A 55 -15.12 0.15 2.25
C ASP A 55 -14.64 -1.21 1.76
N VAL A 56 -14.07 -1.21 0.56
CA VAL A 56 -13.40 -2.37 -0.03
C VAL A 56 -11.89 -2.20 0.08
N TYR A 57 -11.21 -3.28 0.46
CA TYR A 57 -9.79 -3.30 0.73
C TYR A 57 -9.14 -4.52 0.10
N PHE A 58 -7.83 -4.46 -0.12
CA PHE A 58 -7.04 -5.60 -0.56
C PHE A 58 -5.69 -5.67 0.16
N SER A 59 -5.14 -6.87 0.34
CA SER A 59 -3.87 -7.04 1.05
C SER A 59 -2.70 -6.53 0.22
N GLN A 60 -1.70 -5.96 0.87
CA GLN A 60 -0.52 -5.40 0.19
C GLN A 60 0.57 -6.44 -0.05
N ASN A 61 0.63 -7.44 0.81
CA ASN A 61 1.44 -8.63 0.64
C ASN A 61 0.56 -9.86 0.39
N THR A 62 1.16 -10.98 -0.02
CA THR A 62 0.41 -12.21 -0.34
C THR A 62 0.69 -13.32 0.66
N PHE A 63 -0.18 -14.33 0.70
CA PHE A 63 -0.16 -15.40 1.71
C PHE A 63 0.02 -16.81 1.11
N TYR A 64 0.53 -17.76 1.89
CA TYR A 64 0.79 -19.14 1.46
C TYR A 64 -0.50 -19.94 1.26
N LYS A 65 -1.51 -19.62 2.07
CA LYS A 65 -2.84 -20.23 2.06
C LYS A 65 -3.90 -19.12 2.11
N PRO A 66 -5.19 -19.43 1.87
CA PRO A 66 -6.27 -18.47 1.92
C PRO A 66 -6.59 -18.03 3.38
N LYS A 67 -5.62 -17.37 4.03
CA LYS A 67 -5.69 -16.84 5.39
C LYS A 67 -4.74 -15.65 5.53
N ARG A 68 -5.28 -14.47 5.85
CA ARG A 68 -4.52 -13.25 6.14
C ARG A 68 -3.98 -13.31 7.56
N ASP A 69 -2.68 -13.43 7.68
CA ASP A 69 -1.96 -13.53 8.95
C ASP A 69 -0.47 -13.32 8.65
N ILE A 70 0.23 -12.63 9.54
CA ILE A 70 1.66 -12.35 9.42
C ILE A 70 2.48 -13.64 9.25
N PHE A 71 2.13 -14.71 9.99
CA PHE A 71 2.83 -16.00 9.89
C PHE A 71 2.57 -16.75 8.59
N ASN A 72 1.55 -16.35 7.83
CA ASN A 72 1.21 -16.95 6.54
C ASN A 72 1.66 -16.12 5.35
N VAL A 73 2.42 -15.04 5.54
CA VAL A 73 2.95 -14.24 4.42
C VAL A 73 3.82 -15.12 3.52
N ARG A 74 3.50 -15.16 2.22
CA ARG A 74 4.28 -15.83 1.18
C ARG A 74 5.29 -14.90 0.55
N GLN A 75 4.84 -13.74 0.11
CA GLN A 75 5.69 -12.71 -0.51
C GLN A 75 5.46 -11.38 0.17
N LEU A 76 6.50 -10.88 0.81
CA LEU A 76 6.67 -9.46 1.08
C LEU A 76 7.04 -8.81 -0.25
N ARG A 77 6.28 -7.81 -0.65
CA ARG A 77 6.33 -7.29 -2.02
C ARG A 77 6.00 -5.81 -2.13
N ALA A 78 5.58 -5.20 -1.04
CA ALA A 78 5.42 -3.77 -0.90
C ALA A 78 5.82 -3.32 0.50
N LEU A 79 6.38 -2.12 0.59
CA LEU A 79 6.45 -1.28 1.80
C LEU A 79 5.36 -0.22 1.66
N TYR A 80 4.84 0.30 2.77
CA TYR A 80 3.76 1.28 2.73
C TYR A 80 3.66 2.11 3.99
N VAL A 81 3.32 3.39 3.89
CA VAL A 81 3.00 4.20 5.06
C VAL A 81 1.59 4.73 4.91
N ASP A 82 0.74 4.44 5.88
CA ASP A 82 -0.57 5.08 6.02
C ASP A 82 -0.36 6.43 6.74
N VAL A 83 -0.86 7.49 6.14
CA VAL A 83 -0.71 8.87 6.60
C VAL A 83 -2.10 9.41 6.92
N ASP A 84 -2.45 9.36 8.20
CA ASP A 84 -3.71 9.85 8.76
C ASP A 84 -3.67 11.39 8.93
N CYS A 85 -3.35 12.11 7.85
CA CYS A 85 -3.13 13.55 7.90
C CYS A 85 -4.34 14.37 8.38
N TYR A 86 -5.56 13.84 8.23
CA TYR A 86 -6.77 14.45 8.77
C TYR A 86 -6.77 14.53 10.31
N LEU A 87 -6.08 13.62 11.02
CA LEU A 87 -5.93 13.70 12.47
C LEU A 87 -5.08 14.91 12.88
N MET A 88 -4.22 15.38 11.98
CA MET A 88 -3.37 16.57 12.14
C MET A 88 -4.01 17.83 11.53
N ASN A 89 -5.24 17.75 10.99
CA ASN A 89 -5.90 18.80 10.20
C ASN A 89 -5.07 19.30 9.00
N TYR A 90 -4.25 18.43 8.41
CA TYR A 90 -3.52 18.77 7.19
C TYR A 90 -4.32 18.43 5.95
N ASP A 91 -4.25 19.32 4.95
CA ASP A 91 -4.81 19.07 3.63
C ASP A 91 -4.00 17.96 2.92
N PRO A 92 -4.66 16.93 2.35
CA PRO A 92 -3.97 15.85 1.66
C PRO A 92 -3.04 16.33 0.53
N LYS A 93 -3.42 17.37 -0.24
CA LYS A 93 -2.56 17.87 -1.33
C LYS A 93 -1.31 18.53 -0.77
N TRP A 94 -1.43 19.26 0.33
CA TRP A 94 -0.27 19.81 1.04
C TRP A 94 0.66 18.68 1.52
N VAL A 95 0.11 17.59 2.06
CA VAL A 95 0.89 16.42 2.51
C VAL A 95 1.63 15.76 1.35
N VAL A 96 1.00 15.59 0.19
CA VAL A 96 1.69 15.11 -1.03
C VAL A 96 2.86 16.05 -1.35
N GLY A 97 2.63 17.36 -1.39
CA GLY A 97 3.70 18.34 -1.63
C GLY A 97 4.84 18.26 -0.62
N ARG A 98 4.52 18.00 0.66
CA ARG A 98 5.55 17.82 1.70
C ARG A 98 6.32 16.51 1.53
N ILE A 99 5.66 15.42 1.12
CA ILE A 99 6.31 14.15 0.78
C ILE A 99 7.25 14.34 -0.43
N GLU A 100 6.85 15.10 -1.46
CA GLU A 100 7.72 15.43 -2.59
C GLU A 100 8.96 16.20 -2.14
N GLN A 101 8.83 17.13 -1.19
CA GLN A 101 9.99 17.84 -0.63
C GLN A 101 10.94 16.87 0.11
N ILE A 102 10.41 15.99 0.97
CA ILE A 102 11.22 14.98 1.67
C ILE A 102 11.95 14.07 0.67
N LEU A 103 11.28 13.69 -0.43
CA LEU A 103 11.84 12.88 -1.50
C LEU A 103 12.98 13.61 -2.25
N VAL A 104 12.76 14.85 -2.67
CA VAL A 104 13.65 15.59 -3.57
C VAL A 104 14.78 16.31 -2.84
N GLU A 105 14.47 16.93 -1.70
CA GLU A 105 15.42 17.77 -0.95
C GLU A 105 16.24 16.94 0.03
N ASP A 106 15.59 16.06 0.80
CA ASP A 106 16.26 15.31 1.87
C ASP A 106 16.80 13.96 1.35
N GLY A 107 16.19 13.38 0.30
CA GLY A 107 16.59 12.10 -0.29
C GLY A 107 16.46 10.93 0.68
N GLU A 108 15.61 11.05 1.70
CA GLU A 108 15.53 10.11 2.81
C GLU A 108 14.65 8.89 2.53
N ILE A 109 13.84 8.94 1.48
CA ILE A 109 12.98 7.86 1.01
C ILE A 109 13.08 7.75 -0.52
N PRO A 110 12.89 6.56 -1.11
CA PRO A 110 12.80 6.43 -2.57
C PRO A 110 11.50 7.01 -3.13
N ASP A 111 11.47 7.28 -4.43
CA ASP A 111 10.23 7.66 -5.14
C ASP A 111 9.17 6.56 -4.95
N PRO A 112 7.95 6.89 -4.49
CA PRO A 112 6.93 5.87 -4.32
C PRO A 112 6.35 5.41 -5.64
N ASN A 113 5.88 4.16 -5.69
CA ASN A 113 5.17 3.64 -6.85
C ASN A 113 3.75 4.19 -6.93
N LEU A 114 3.06 4.22 -5.78
CA LEU A 114 1.68 4.68 -5.67
C LEU A 114 1.50 5.69 -4.53
N ILE A 115 0.64 6.67 -4.78
CA ILE A 115 0.05 7.53 -3.74
C ILE A 115 -1.46 7.32 -3.80
N ILE A 116 -2.02 6.70 -2.76
CA ILE A 116 -3.45 6.36 -2.67
C ILE A 116 -4.12 7.39 -1.77
N PHE A 117 -5.02 8.19 -2.32
CA PHE A 117 -5.92 8.99 -1.49
C PHE A 117 -7.04 8.08 -0.99
N SER A 118 -7.12 7.88 0.32
CA SER A 118 -8.06 6.96 0.97
C SER A 118 -9.44 7.57 1.20
N GLY A 119 -9.66 8.82 0.77
CA GLY A 119 -10.85 9.62 1.04
C GLY A 119 -10.73 10.51 2.29
N ARG A 120 -9.68 10.36 3.10
CA ARG A 120 -9.37 11.24 4.24
C ARG A 120 -7.87 11.40 4.46
N GLY A 121 -7.12 10.31 4.32
CA GLY A 121 -5.66 10.27 4.44
C GLY A 121 -5.02 9.80 3.14
N ILE A 122 -3.73 9.49 3.22
CA ILE A 122 -2.92 9.05 2.10
C ILE A 122 -2.20 7.77 2.46
N VAL A 123 -2.13 6.81 1.55
CA VAL A 123 -1.20 5.69 1.67
C VAL A 123 -0.12 5.85 0.61
N VAL A 124 1.14 5.88 1.05
CA VAL A 124 2.31 5.89 0.18
C VAL A 124 2.80 4.46 0.05
N VAL A 125 3.02 3.96 -1.17
CA VAL A 125 3.39 2.55 -1.42
C VAL A 125 4.64 2.47 -2.28
N TRP A 126 5.59 1.63 -1.85
CA TRP A 126 6.77 1.25 -2.62
C TRP A 126 6.74 -0.24 -2.92
N PHE A 127 6.78 -0.62 -4.19
CA PHE A 127 6.88 -2.00 -4.61
C PHE A 127 8.31 -2.49 -4.45
N ILE A 128 8.46 -3.67 -3.86
CA ILE A 128 9.73 -4.36 -3.80
C ILE A 128 9.68 -5.62 -4.67
N LYS A 129 10.85 -6.10 -5.09
CA LYS A 129 10.97 -7.46 -5.63
C LYS A 129 10.45 -8.44 -4.57
N PRO A 130 9.64 -9.44 -4.93
CA PRO A 130 9.10 -10.39 -3.96
C PRO A 130 10.22 -11.05 -3.13
N VAL A 131 10.12 -10.96 -1.80
CA VAL A 131 11.01 -11.66 -0.86
C VAL A 131 10.18 -12.54 0.09
N PRO A 132 10.73 -13.68 0.54
CA PRO A 132 9.99 -14.58 1.42
C PRO A 132 9.84 -13.99 2.82
N TYR A 133 8.93 -14.57 3.62
CA TYR A 133 8.73 -14.22 5.03
C TYR A 133 10.03 -14.12 5.86
N LYS A 134 11.06 -14.90 5.52
CA LYS A 134 12.37 -14.83 6.20
C LYS A 134 13.02 -13.44 6.17
N ALA A 135 12.67 -12.60 5.20
CA ALA A 135 13.14 -11.22 5.11
C ALA A 135 12.34 -10.23 5.97
N LEU A 136 11.32 -10.70 6.71
CA LEU A 136 10.47 -9.86 7.54
C LEU A 136 11.23 -8.91 8.49
N PRO A 137 12.32 -9.32 9.17
CA PRO A 137 13.06 -8.39 10.03
C PRO A 137 13.61 -7.18 9.27
N LEU A 138 14.19 -7.40 8.09
CA LEU A 138 14.69 -6.31 7.26
C LEU A 138 13.56 -5.46 6.68
N TRP A 139 12.48 -6.12 6.24
CA TRP A 139 11.28 -5.44 5.76
C TRP A 139 10.68 -4.53 6.83
N GLN A 140 10.60 -5.01 8.07
CA GLN A 140 10.08 -4.25 9.22
C GLN A 140 10.98 -3.05 9.54
N THR A 141 12.30 -3.24 9.49
CA THR A 141 13.26 -2.14 9.68
C THR A 141 13.06 -1.04 8.62
N ALA A 142 12.87 -1.42 7.35
CA ALA A 142 12.58 -0.47 6.29
C ALA A 142 11.22 0.22 6.48
N GLN A 143 10.21 -0.54 6.92
CA GLN A 143 8.86 -0.05 7.16
C GLN A 143 8.83 0.99 8.29
N GLU A 144 9.57 0.74 9.36
CA GLU A 144 9.71 1.66 10.51
C GLU A 144 10.50 2.90 10.15
N TYR A 145 11.57 2.76 9.37
CA TYR A 145 12.35 3.89 8.90
C TYR A 145 11.51 4.83 8.00
N PHE A 146 10.77 4.29 7.02
CA PHE A 146 9.90 5.12 6.16
C PHE A 146 8.76 5.78 6.94
N LEU A 147 8.20 5.07 7.92
CA LEU A 147 7.21 5.64 8.82
C LEU A 147 7.80 6.81 9.61
N ASP A 148 9.01 6.67 10.16
CA ASP A 148 9.68 7.73 10.92
C ASP A 148 9.85 9.00 10.07
N LYS A 149 10.27 8.84 8.80
CA LYS A 149 10.41 9.96 7.86
C LYS A 149 9.11 10.67 7.52
N LEU A 150 7.97 9.96 7.63
CA LEU A 150 6.65 10.52 7.34
C LEU A 150 5.83 10.82 8.60
N LYS A 151 6.43 10.71 9.78
CA LYS A 151 5.73 10.88 11.06
C LYS A 151 5.19 12.30 11.23
N ASP A 152 5.97 13.31 10.85
CA ASP A 152 5.60 14.72 11.01
C ASP A 152 4.41 15.15 10.13
N VAL A 153 4.12 14.37 9.09
CA VAL A 153 2.95 14.59 8.21
C VAL A 153 1.77 13.67 8.55
N GLY A 154 1.87 12.87 9.61
CA GLY A 154 0.78 12.04 10.12
C GLY A 154 0.92 10.53 9.85
N GLY A 155 2.13 10.02 9.63
CA GLY A 155 2.37 8.58 9.51
C GLY A 155 1.84 7.78 10.71
N ASP A 156 0.93 6.83 10.47
CA ASP A 156 0.31 6.00 11.50
C ASP A 156 1.27 4.91 11.98
N THR A 157 1.74 5.06 13.22
CA THR A 157 2.64 4.10 13.86
C THR A 157 2.02 2.72 14.10
N LYS A 158 0.70 2.60 13.98
CA LYS A 158 -0.03 1.34 14.13
C LYS A 158 -0.17 0.58 12.82
N ALA A 159 0.21 1.15 11.68
CA ALA A 159 -0.02 0.58 10.35
C ALA A 159 1.22 -0.11 9.73
N THR A 160 2.08 -0.72 10.53
CA THR A 160 3.38 -1.27 10.08
C THR A 160 3.46 -2.78 9.92
N ASP A 161 2.38 -3.55 10.18
CA ASP A 161 2.46 -5.01 10.06
C ASP A 161 2.38 -5.48 8.60
N ALA A 162 3.10 -6.55 8.28
CA ALA A 162 3.18 -7.10 6.93
C ALA A 162 1.86 -7.66 6.35
N SER A 163 0.78 -7.72 7.12
CA SER A 163 -0.52 -8.29 6.71
C SER A 163 -1.58 -7.21 6.41
N ARG A 164 -1.16 -5.95 6.27
CA ARG A 164 -2.06 -4.81 6.01
C ARG A 164 -2.86 -4.95 4.73
N ILE A 165 -4.04 -4.32 4.80
CA ILE A 165 -4.97 -4.15 3.70
C ILE A 165 -5.26 -2.65 3.55
N PHE A 166 -5.33 -2.17 2.31
CA PHE A 166 -5.68 -0.77 2.03
C PHE A 166 -6.82 -0.69 1.03
N ARG A 167 -7.43 0.49 0.96
CA ARG A 167 -8.61 0.73 0.15
C ARG A 167 -8.31 0.52 -1.34
N LEU A 168 -9.26 -0.13 -2.00
CA LEU A 168 -9.15 -0.46 -3.40
C LEU A 168 -9.56 0.74 -4.28
N ALA A 169 -8.88 0.93 -5.41
CA ALA A 169 -9.10 2.07 -6.30
C ALA A 169 -10.55 2.07 -6.80
N GLY A 170 -11.16 3.24 -6.89
CA GLY A 170 -12.51 3.38 -7.42
C GLY A 170 -13.64 3.10 -6.43
N THR A 171 -13.32 2.61 -5.23
CA THR A 171 -14.30 2.41 -4.14
C THR A 171 -14.50 3.70 -3.34
N THR A 172 -15.51 3.72 -2.46
CA THR A 172 -15.83 4.90 -1.65
C THR A 172 -15.44 4.66 -0.19
N ASN A 173 -14.92 5.68 0.48
CA ASN A 173 -14.75 5.68 1.92
C ASN A 173 -16.05 6.13 2.59
N SER A 174 -16.73 5.21 3.28
CA SER A 174 -18.02 5.53 3.93
C SER A 174 -17.94 6.63 4.99
N ASN A 175 -16.76 6.85 5.58
CA ASN A 175 -16.58 7.86 6.63
C ASN A 175 -16.51 9.29 6.10
N SER A 176 -16.22 9.49 4.81
CA SER A 176 -16.15 10.80 4.18
C SER A 176 -17.01 10.95 2.93
N GLY A 177 -17.51 9.85 2.35
CA GLY A 177 -18.19 9.84 1.05
C GLY A 177 -17.25 10.01 -0.14
N GLU A 178 -15.95 10.17 0.10
CA GLU A 178 -14.96 10.43 -0.94
C GLU A 178 -14.53 9.17 -1.68
N LYS A 179 -14.26 9.32 -2.97
CA LYS A 179 -13.76 8.24 -3.83
C LYS A 179 -12.27 8.00 -3.59
N VAL A 180 -11.89 6.73 -3.54
CA VAL A 180 -10.49 6.30 -3.45
C VAL A 180 -9.84 6.47 -4.82
N THR A 181 -8.83 7.33 -4.89
CA THR A 181 -8.06 7.60 -6.11
C THR A 181 -6.61 7.18 -5.91
N VAL A 182 -5.98 6.66 -6.96
CA VAL A 182 -4.60 6.19 -6.90
C VAL A 182 -3.78 6.84 -7.99
N GLN A 183 -2.80 7.63 -7.57
CA GLN A 183 -1.77 8.18 -8.43
C GLN A 183 -0.70 7.12 -8.64
N TYR A 184 -0.45 6.78 -9.90
CA TYR A 184 0.65 5.92 -10.32
C TYR A 184 1.84 6.77 -10.75
N ARG A 185 3.02 6.41 -10.26
CA ARG A 185 4.27 7.13 -10.56
C ARG A 185 5.18 6.31 -11.46
N HIS A 186 5.49 5.06 -11.08
CA HIS A 186 6.32 4.15 -11.87
C HIS A 186 6.11 2.67 -11.48
N ASP A 187 6.61 1.75 -12.32
CA ASP A 187 6.52 0.28 -12.15
C ASP A 187 7.78 -0.35 -11.54
N TYR A 188 8.85 0.44 -11.34
CA TYR A 188 10.10 -0.07 -10.79
C TYR A 188 9.88 -0.80 -9.44
N ARG A 189 10.38 -2.03 -9.34
CA ARG A 189 10.35 -2.83 -8.11
C ARG A 189 11.72 -2.81 -7.44
N TYR A 190 11.80 -2.14 -6.30
CA TYR A 190 13.03 -1.98 -5.53
C TYR A 190 13.54 -3.31 -5.00
N ASP A 191 14.85 -3.55 -5.08
CA ASP A 191 15.46 -4.62 -4.32
C ASP A 191 15.56 -4.21 -2.84
N LEU A 192 14.98 -5.02 -1.95
CA LEU A 192 14.95 -4.70 -0.52
C LEU A 192 16.36 -4.53 0.09
N LYS A 193 17.38 -5.18 -0.47
CA LYS A 193 18.76 -5.04 0.02
C LYS A 193 19.46 -3.88 -0.68
N THR A 194 19.57 -3.93 -2.01
CA THR A 194 20.46 -3.00 -2.71
C THR A 194 19.84 -1.63 -2.92
N ASP A 195 18.52 -1.55 -3.05
CA ASP A 195 17.84 -0.27 -3.28
C ASP A 195 17.24 0.33 -2.02
N ILE A 196 16.86 -0.47 -1.04
CA ILE A 196 16.28 0.03 0.22
C ILE A 196 17.33 0.05 1.34
N ARG A 197 17.81 -1.12 1.77
CA ARG A 197 18.74 -1.22 2.91
C ARG A 197 20.02 -0.42 2.69
N ASP A 198 20.73 -0.67 1.59
CA ASP A 198 22.08 -0.13 1.39
C ASP A 198 22.09 1.38 1.11
N LYS A 199 20.93 1.96 0.72
CA LYS A 199 20.81 3.37 0.35
C LYS A 199 20.19 4.24 1.44
N TYR A 200 19.23 3.71 2.19
CA TYR A 200 18.40 4.53 3.09
C TYR A 200 18.51 4.12 4.56
N LEU A 201 18.74 2.84 4.86
CA LEU A 201 18.78 2.42 6.25
C LEU A 201 20.14 2.78 6.88
N PRO A 202 20.16 3.33 8.11
CA PRO A 202 21.41 3.53 8.82
C PRO A 202 22.14 2.18 8.96
N ASN A 203 23.47 2.22 8.95
CA ASN A 203 24.29 1.01 9.08
C ASN A 203 23.83 0.20 10.32
N LEU A 204 23.30 -1.00 10.05
CA LEU A 204 22.91 -2.00 11.06
C LEU A 204 24.13 -2.68 11.67
#